data_AF-A0A1F9CRC2-F1
#
_entry.id   AF-A0A1F9CRC2-F1
#
_cell.length_a   1.000
_cell.length_b   1.000
_cell.length_c   1.000
_cell.angle_alpha   90.00
_cell.angle_beta   90.00
_cell.angle_gamma   90.00
#
_symmetry.space_group_name_H-M   'P 1'
#
loop_
_entity.id
_entity.type
_entity.pdbx_description
1 polymer ?
#
loop_
_entity_poly.entity_id
_entity_poly.type
_entity_poly.pdbx_seq_one_letter_code
_entity_poly.pdbx_strand_id
1 'polypeptide(L)'
;MITTRSAKGGIPASRPLHVGVFAAGGSVAKILSSAGLVIAVGTRISHRDLRRVKASRPPALIHVDANPSAFGRTWRASIDVKADACAFLMALLEGLEADPPRDPRPVRDRVREVTREQYEKNRACDEPTLVEIPCSRVPPW
;
A
#
# COMPACT_ATOMS: atom_id res chain seq x y z
N MET A 1 -3.78 2.11 5.86
CA MET A 1 -3.89 2.33 4.40
C MET A 1 -2.52 2.23 3.75
N ILE A 2 -2.43 1.58 2.61
CA ILE A 2 -1.21 1.38 1.82
C ILE A 2 -1.47 1.97 0.43
N THR A 3 -0.53 2.71 -0.13
CA THR A 3 -0.64 3.25 -1.50
C THR A 3 0.20 2.43 -2.47
N THR A 4 -0.22 2.31 -3.73
CA THR A 4 0.69 1.78 -4.77
C THR A 4 1.72 2.84 -5.16
N ARG A 5 2.77 2.45 -5.88
CA ARG A 5 3.74 3.41 -6.43
C ARG A 5 3.08 4.49 -7.28
N SER A 6 2.12 4.10 -8.12
CA SER A 6 1.38 5.02 -9.00
C SER A 6 0.37 5.89 -8.25
N ALA A 7 -0.07 5.47 -7.06
CA ALA A 7 -0.98 6.25 -6.22
C ALA A 7 -0.26 7.12 -5.17
N LYS A 8 1.08 7.07 -5.11
CA LYS A 8 1.86 7.91 -4.18
C LYS A 8 1.56 9.38 -4.50
N GLY A 9 1.15 10.14 -3.48
CA GLY A 9 0.78 11.55 -3.62
C GLY A 9 -0.74 11.80 -3.70
N GLY A 10 -1.56 10.78 -4.00
CA GLY A 10 -3.01 10.92 -3.96
C GLY A 10 -3.58 11.09 -2.55
N ILE A 11 -2.86 10.60 -1.53
CA ILE A 11 -3.17 10.83 -0.12
C ILE A 11 -1.89 11.27 0.60
N PRO A 12 -1.94 12.31 1.46
CA PRO A 12 -0.76 12.77 2.19
C PRO A 12 -0.14 11.66 3.03
N ALA A 13 1.18 11.49 2.91
CA ALA A 13 1.93 10.48 3.68
C ALA A 13 1.93 10.76 5.19
N SER A 14 1.63 12.01 5.60
CA SER A 14 1.50 12.46 6.99
C SER A 14 0.19 11.99 7.67
N ARG A 15 -0.74 11.37 6.94
CA ARG A 15 -1.99 10.87 7.52
C ARG A 15 -1.70 9.75 8.54
N PRO A 16 -2.29 9.76 9.74
CA PRO A 16 -1.99 8.80 10.82
C PRO A 16 -2.19 7.31 10.47
N LEU A 17 -3.02 7.01 9.48
CA LEU A 17 -3.30 5.64 9.03
C LEU A 17 -2.50 5.24 7.79
N HIS A 18 -1.59 6.08 7.28
CA HIS A 18 -0.77 5.77 6.13
C HIS A 18 0.45 4.93 6.57
N VAL A 19 0.52 3.70 6.06
CA VAL A 19 1.56 2.72 6.42
C VAL A 19 2.80 2.85 5.52
N GLY A 20 2.60 3.30 4.28
CA GLY A 20 3.66 3.40 3.29
C GLY A 20 3.22 2.99 1.89
N VAL A 21 4.20 2.93 1.00
CA VAL A 21 4.03 2.53 -0.40
C VAL A 21 4.21 1.03 -0.54
N PHE A 22 3.30 0.37 -1.25
CA PHE A 22 3.22 -1.09 -1.39
C PHE A 22 4.57 -1.71 -1.75
N ALA A 23 5.29 -1.14 -2.71
CA ALA A 23 6.60 -1.64 -3.16
C ALA A 23 7.75 -1.50 -2.14
N ALA A 24 7.56 -0.79 -1.03
CA ALA A 24 8.63 -0.51 -0.06
C ALA A 24 8.95 -1.73 0.84
N GLY A 25 8.05 -2.71 0.95
CA GLY A 25 8.21 -3.83 1.88
C GLY A 25 8.12 -3.38 3.34
N GLY A 26 8.71 -4.15 4.26
CA GLY A 26 8.87 -3.70 5.64
C GLY A 26 7.55 -3.53 6.41
N SER A 27 7.24 -2.31 6.85
CA SER A 27 5.98 -1.95 7.53
C SER A 27 4.74 -2.42 6.77
N VAL A 28 4.76 -2.29 5.44
CA VAL A 28 3.69 -2.74 4.55
C VAL A 28 3.53 -4.26 4.62
N ALA A 29 4.63 -5.01 4.55
CA ALA A 29 4.60 -6.47 4.60
C ALA A 29 4.05 -6.98 5.94
N LYS A 30 4.43 -6.33 7.04
CA LYS A 30 3.91 -6.64 8.39
C LYS A 30 2.39 -6.46 8.47
N ILE A 31 1.87 -5.31 8.04
CA ILE A 31 0.43 -5.03 8.08
C ILE A 31 -0.35 -5.98 7.18
N LEU A 32 0.14 -6.24 5.96
CA LEU A 32 -0.52 -7.15 5.03
C LEU A 32 -0.57 -8.59 5.54
N SER A 33 0.53 -9.05 6.15
CA SER A 33 0.59 -10.42 6.68
C SER A 33 -0.35 -10.65 7.85
N SER A 34 -0.69 -9.59 8.61
CA SER A 34 -1.69 -9.66 9.68
C SER A 34 -3.11 -9.30 9.23
N ALA A 35 -3.31 -8.90 7.98
CA ALA A 35 -4.62 -8.45 7.51
C ALA A 35 -5.54 -9.66 7.24
N GLY A 36 -6.69 -9.72 7.92
CA GLY A 36 -7.74 -10.70 7.62
C GLY A 36 -8.50 -10.40 6.33
N LEU A 37 -8.58 -9.11 5.96
CA LEU A 37 -9.23 -8.60 4.75
C LEU A 37 -8.39 -7.49 4.14
N VAL A 38 -8.24 -7.53 2.81
CA VAL A 38 -7.71 -6.42 2.02
C VAL A 38 -8.76 -5.99 1.00
N ILE A 39 -9.00 -4.68 0.95
CA ILE A 39 -9.81 -4.05 -0.10
C ILE A 39 -8.84 -3.32 -1.03
N ALA A 40 -8.65 -3.87 -2.23
CA ALA A 40 -7.76 -3.35 -3.25
C ALA A 40 -8.57 -2.52 -4.25
N VAL A 41 -8.47 -1.19 -4.17
CA VAL A 41 -9.24 -0.25 -5.01
C VAL A 41 -8.34 0.39 -6.06
N GLY A 42 -8.74 0.32 -7.33
CA GLY A 42 -8.06 0.99 -8.45
C GLY A 42 -6.60 0.55 -8.64
N THR A 43 -6.32 -0.73 -8.38
CA THR A 43 -4.96 -1.28 -8.45
C THR A 43 -4.94 -2.61 -9.16
N ARG A 44 -3.92 -2.85 -9.97
CA ARG A 44 -3.67 -4.13 -10.63
C ARG A 44 -2.91 -5.14 -9.76
N ILE A 45 -2.58 -4.77 -8.51
CA ILE A 45 -1.73 -5.54 -7.58
C ILE A 45 -0.52 -6.11 -8.33
N SER A 46 0.40 -5.23 -8.76
CA SER A 46 1.44 -5.66 -9.71
C SER A 46 2.37 -6.72 -9.10
N HIS A 47 2.76 -7.72 -9.90
CA HIS A 47 3.74 -8.74 -9.49
C HIS A 47 5.06 -8.11 -9.03
N ARG A 48 5.45 -6.96 -9.59
CA ARG A 48 6.66 -6.23 -9.19
C ARG A 48 6.57 -5.74 -7.75
N ASP A 49 5.41 -5.22 -7.35
CA ASP A 49 5.21 -4.74 -5.99
C ASP A 49 5.21 -5.92 -5.01
N LEU A 50 4.55 -7.03 -5.36
CA LEU A 50 4.55 -8.24 -4.52
C LEU A 50 5.92 -8.85 -4.29
N ARG A 51 6.80 -8.89 -5.30
CA ARG A 51 8.16 -9.44 -5.13
C ARG A 51 8.94 -8.73 -4.03
N ARG A 52 8.73 -7.43 -3.84
CA ARG A 52 9.40 -6.65 -2.80
C ARG A 52 8.77 -6.85 -1.43
N VAL A 53 7.44 -6.95 -1.37
CA VAL A 53 6.72 -7.20 -0.12
C VAL A 53 6.91 -8.64 0.36
N LYS A 54 7.15 -9.59 -0.56
CA LYS A 54 7.16 -11.03 -0.31
C LYS A 54 5.89 -11.50 0.43
N ALA A 55 4.76 -10.86 0.16
CA ALA A 55 3.48 -11.22 0.78
C ALA A 55 2.79 -12.34 0.01
N SER A 56 2.14 -13.24 0.76
CA SER A 56 1.12 -14.15 0.24
C SER A 56 -0.22 -13.41 0.11
N ARG A 57 -1.15 -14.02 -0.63
CA ARG A 57 -2.53 -13.52 -0.71
C ARG A 57 -3.14 -13.49 0.70
N PRO A 58 -3.80 -12.39 1.11
CA PRO A 58 -4.51 -12.33 2.38
C PRO A 58 -5.69 -13.33 2.40
N PRO A 59 -6.21 -13.70 3.57
CA PRO A 59 -7.33 -14.66 3.68
C PRO A 59 -8.54 -14.23 2.82
N ALA A 60 -8.97 -12.98 2.96
CA ALA A 60 -9.99 -12.35 2.13
C ALA A 60 -9.43 -11.17 1.32
N LEU A 61 -9.84 -11.10 0.05
CA LEU A 61 -9.47 -10.03 -0.86
C LEU A 61 -10.70 -9.56 -1.63
N ILE A 62 -11.03 -8.27 -1.53
CA ILE A 62 -12.00 -7.61 -2.40
C ILE A 62 -11.20 -6.79 -3.41
N HIS A 63 -11.38 -7.03 -4.70
CA HIS A 63 -10.68 -6.32 -5.76
C HIS A 63 -11.67 -5.46 -6.54
N VAL A 64 -11.48 -4.15 -6.46
CA VAL A 64 -12.32 -3.14 -7.14
C VAL A 64 -11.50 -2.48 -8.24
N ASP A 65 -11.96 -2.58 -9.48
CA ASP A 65 -11.32 -1.93 -10.63
C ASP A 65 -12.34 -1.66 -11.74
N ALA A 66 -12.18 -0.55 -12.46
CA ALA A 66 -13.04 -0.23 -13.60
C ALA A 66 -12.73 -1.13 -14.81
N ASN A 67 -11.50 -1.66 -14.88
CA ASN A 67 -11.03 -2.52 -15.96
C ASN A 67 -11.10 -4.01 -15.56
N PRO A 68 -12.00 -4.81 -16.15
CA PRO A 68 -12.14 -6.23 -15.83
C PRO A 68 -10.89 -7.07 -16.06
N SER A 69 -10.00 -6.63 -16.96
CA SER A 69 -8.73 -7.34 -17.23
C SER A 69 -7.75 -7.26 -16.06
N ALA A 70 -7.98 -6.40 -15.06
CA ALA A 70 -7.14 -6.32 -13.87
C ALA A 70 -7.35 -7.49 -12.90
N PHE A 71 -8.54 -8.11 -12.91
CA PHE A 71 -8.92 -9.15 -11.96
C PHE A 71 -8.13 -10.45 -12.17
N GLY A 72 -7.81 -11.12 -11.06
CA GLY A 72 -7.16 -12.44 -11.06
C GLY A 72 -5.74 -12.50 -11.64
N ARG A 73 -5.16 -11.38 -12.09
CA ARG A 73 -3.82 -11.37 -12.72
C ARG A 73 -2.69 -11.77 -11.78
N THR A 74 -2.83 -11.43 -10.51
CA THR A 74 -1.78 -11.65 -9.51
C THR A 74 -2.30 -12.45 -8.33
N TRP A 75 -3.40 -11.99 -7.72
CA TRP A 75 -4.13 -12.74 -6.71
C TRP A 75 -5.56 -12.90 -7.17
N ARG A 76 -6.12 -14.11 -7.00
CA ARG A 76 -7.55 -14.34 -7.17
C ARG A 76 -8.28 -13.69 -5.99
N ALA A 77 -9.20 -12.77 -6.28
CA ALA A 77 -10.01 -12.15 -5.24
C ALA A 77 -11.08 -13.11 -4.72
N SER A 78 -11.55 -12.86 -3.50
CA SER A 78 -12.77 -13.45 -2.97
C SER A 78 -13.99 -12.85 -3.67
N ILE A 79 -13.95 -11.54 -3.96
CA ILE A 79 -14.99 -10.79 -4.66
C ILE A 79 -14.30 -9.80 -5.60
N ASP A 80 -14.66 -9.86 -6.89
CA ASP A 80 -14.27 -8.86 -7.89
C ASP A 80 -15.45 -7.89 -8.10
N VAL A 81 -15.19 -6.59 -8.03
CA VAL A 81 -16.20 -5.53 -8.19
C VAL A 81 -15.77 -4.64 -9.35
N LYS A 82 -16.52 -4.70 -10.45
CA LYS A 82 -16.33 -3.79 -11.59
C LYS A 82 -16.98 -2.45 -11.29
N ALA A 83 -16.19 -1.47 -10.85
CA ALA A 83 -16.69 -0.14 -10.53
C ALA A 83 -15.59 0.92 -10.69
N ASP A 84 -16.01 2.16 -10.93
CA ASP A 84 -15.15 3.32 -10.70
C ASP A 84 -14.80 3.43 -9.20
N ALA A 85 -13.57 3.85 -8.91
CA ALA A 85 -13.08 3.92 -7.53
C ALA A 85 -13.87 4.93 -6.67
N CYS A 86 -14.24 6.08 -7.23
CA CYS A 86 -15.01 7.10 -6.53
C CYS A 86 -16.41 6.57 -6.23
N ALA A 87 -17.08 6.02 -7.25
CA ALA A 87 -18.43 5.45 -7.09
C ALA A 87 -18.47 4.33 -6.04
N PHE A 88 -17.50 3.42 -6.05
CA PHE A 88 -17.40 2.35 -5.04
C PHE A 88 -17.19 2.90 -3.63
N LEU A 89 -16.28 3.87 -3.46
CA LEU A 89 -15.99 4.43 -2.14
C LEU A 89 -17.17 5.23 -1.58
N MET A 90 -17.92 5.94 -2.43
CA MET A 90 -19.14 6.63 -2.00
C MET A 90 -20.21 5.63 -1.51
N ALA A 91 -20.47 4.58 -2.28
CA ALA A 91 -21.43 3.54 -1.88
C ALA A 91 -20.99 2.80 -0.62
N LEU A 92 -19.68 2.58 -0.45
CA LEU A 92 -19.14 1.98 0.78
C LEU A 92 -19.34 2.90 1.99
N LEU A 93 -19.14 4.21 1.83
CA LEU A 93 -19.36 5.17 2.91
C LEU A 93 -20.84 5.23 3.31
N GLU A 94 -21.74 5.30 2.33
CA GLU A 94 -23.19 5.28 2.55
C GLU A 94 -23.63 4.01 3.32
N GLY A 95 -23.11 2.85 2.92
CA GLY A 95 -23.40 1.59 3.62
C GLY A 95 -22.84 1.52 5.05
N LEU A 96 -21.84 2.33 5.40
CA LEU A 96 -21.25 2.40 6.73
C LEU A 96 -21.95 3.41 7.65
N GLU A 97 -22.80 4.31 7.13
CA GLU A 97 -23.48 5.34 7.95
C GLU A 97 -24.40 4.75 9.02
N ALA A 98 -24.82 3.48 8.86
CA ALA A 98 -25.61 2.76 9.86
C ALA A 98 -24.80 2.28 11.08
N ASP A 99 -23.46 2.24 10.99
CA ASP A 99 -22.59 1.75 12.05
C ASP A 99 -21.90 2.91 12.81
N PRO A 100 -21.86 2.88 14.16
CA PRO A 100 -21.14 3.89 14.92
C PRO A 100 -19.62 3.80 14.63
N PRO A 101 -18.92 4.95 14.56
CA PRO A 101 -17.48 4.96 14.33
C PRO A 101 -16.74 4.15 15.39
N ARG A 102 -15.87 3.23 14.96
CA ARG A 102 -14.98 2.52 15.87
C ARG A 102 -13.83 3.43 16.29
N ASP A 103 -13.37 3.26 17.53
CA ASP A 103 -12.20 3.95 18.04
C ASP A 103 -10.97 3.65 17.14
N PRO A 104 -10.38 4.66 16.47
CA PRO A 104 -9.26 4.43 15.58
C PRO A 104 -7.93 4.30 16.31
N ARG A 105 -7.85 4.58 17.63
CA ARG A 105 -6.59 4.59 18.39
C ARG A 105 -5.81 3.28 18.27
N PRO A 106 -6.38 2.08 18.46
CA PRO A 106 -5.61 0.84 18.36
C PRO A 106 -4.96 0.64 16.99
N VAL A 107 -5.66 1.01 15.91
CA VAL A 107 -5.13 0.92 14.55
C VAL A 107 -4.06 1.97 14.30
N ARG A 108 -4.26 3.21 14.79
CA ARG A 108 -3.27 4.29 14.68
C ARG A 108 -1.98 3.94 15.42
N ASP A 109 -2.09 3.41 16.64
CA ASP A 109 -0.95 3.00 17.44
C ASP A 109 -0.17 1.89 16.76
N ARG A 110 -0.88 0.90 16.20
CA ARG A 110 -0.26 -0.17 15.40
C ARG A 110 0.45 0.37 14.16
N VAL A 111 -0.15 1.30 13.43
CA VAL A 111 0.49 1.93 12.25
C VAL A 111 1.73 2.71 12.67
N ARG A 112 1.65 3.48 13.76
CA ARG A 112 2.78 4.27 14.29
C ARG A 112 3.93 3.37 14.74
N GLU A 113 3.63 2.26 15.40
CA GLU A 113 4.61 1.25 15.82
C GLU A 113 5.37 0.69 14.61
N VAL A 114 4.65 0.10 13.64
CA VAL A 114 5.29 -0.56 12.49
C VAL A 114 6.02 0.42 11.57
N THR A 115 5.54 1.66 11.45
CA THR A 115 6.20 2.70 10.63
C THR A 115 7.46 3.23 11.33
N ARG A 116 7.41 3.50 12.64
CA ARG A 116 8.59 3.93 13.41
C ARG A 116 9.70 2.89 13.33
N GLU A 117 9.39 1.62 13.56
CA GLU A 117 10.37 0.54 13.42
C GLU A 117 11.03 0.51 12.03
N GLN A 118 10.26 0.80 10.98
CA GLN A 118 10.78 0.84 9.61
C GLN A 118 11.68 2.06 9.39
N TYR A 119 11.29 3.24 9.90
CA TYR A 119 12.10 4.45 9.83
C TYR A 119 13.44 4.26 10.54
N GLU A 120 13.45 3.70 11.76
CA GLU A 120 14.69 3.46 12.50
C GLU A 120 15.64 2.51 11.74
N LYS A 121 15.09 1.48 11.08
CA LYS A 121 15.89 0.57 10.23
C LYS A 121 16.46 1.25 9.00
N ASN A 122 15.71 2.20 8.43
CA ASN A 122 16.13 2.94 7.24
C ASN A 122 17.00 4.15 7.56
N ARG A 123 17.10 4.56 8.83
CA ARG A 123 17.83 5.74 9.28
C ARG A 123 19.28 5.76 8.80
N ALA A 124 19.95 4.60 8.78
CA ALA A 124 21.32 4.46 8.29
C ALA A 124 21.45 4.56 6.75
N CYS A 125 20.36 4.35 6.01
CA CYS A 125 20.31 4.50 4.54
C CYS A 125 19.86 5.89 4.09
N ASP A 126 19.25 6.68 4.98
CA ASP A 126 18.78 8.04 4.70
C ASP A 126 19.88 9.10 4.90
N GLU A 127 21.02 8.74 5.50
CA GLU A 127 22.20 9.61 5.49
C GLU A 127 22.79 9.67 4.07
N PRO A 128 22.90 10.86 3.46
CA PRO A 128 23.44 10.99 2.12
C PRO A 128 24.92 10.60 2.16
N THR A 129 25.22 9.38 1.70
CA THR A 129 26.59 9.02 1.37
C THR A 129 26.91 9.73 0.06
N LEU A 130 27.51 10.92 0.14
CA LEU A 130 28.05 11.62 -1.01
C LEU A 130 29.19 10.80 -1.58
N VAL A 131 28.93 10.15 -2.71
CA VAL A 131 29.96 9.51 -3.53
C VAL A 131 30.27 10.48 -4.67
N GLU A 132 31.46 11.06 -4.68
CA GLU A 132 31.94 11.81 -5.83
C GLU A 132 32.18 10.84 -6.99
N ILE A 133 31.47 11.03 -8.10
CA ILE A 133 31.73 10.33 -9.35
C ILE A 133 32.60 11.26 -10.20
N PRO A 134 33.91 11.00 -10.35
CA PRO A 134 34.77 11.84 -11.17
C PRO A 134 34.32 11.80 -12.63
N CYS A 135 34.36 12.96 -13.31
CA CYS A 135 33.95 13.11 -14.71
C CYS A 135 34.64 12.10 -15.65
N SER A 136 35.86 11.66 -15.31
CA SER A 136 36.61 10.62 -16.02
C SER A 136 35.97 9.21 -16.02
N ARG A 137 34.96 8.96 -15.18
CA ARG A 137 34.20 7.69 -15.13
C ARG A 137 32.88 7.76 -15.90
N VAL A 138 32.53 8.91 -16.49
CA VAL A 138 31.35 9.04 -17.36
C VAL A 138 31.80 8.77 -18.80
N PRO A 139 31.38 7.65 -19.43
CA PRO A 139 31.77 7.38 -20.80
C PRO A 139 31.26 8.49 -21.73
N PRO A 140 32.03 8.91 -22.75
CA PRO A 140 31.50 9.75 -23.81
C PRO A 140 30.37 8.98 -24.52
N TRP A 141 29.29 9.69 -24.83
CA TRP A 141 28.14 9.19 -25.58
C TRP A 141 28.54 8.71 -26.99
#